data_AF-A0A7I9XTC6-F1
#
_entry.id   AF-A0A7I9XTC6-F1
#
_cell.length_a   1.000
_cell.length_b   1.000
_cell.length_c   1.000
_cell.angle_alpha   90.00
_cell.angle_beta   90.00
_cell.angle_gamma   90.00
#
_symmetry.space_group_name_H-M   'P 1'
#
loop_
_entity.id
_entity.type
_entity.pdbx_description
1 polymer ?
#
loop_
_entity_poly.entity_id
_entity_poly.type
_entity_poly.pdbx_seq_one_letter_code
_entity_poly.pdbx_strand_id
1 'polypeptide(L)' 'MDAELLDSARRLRSGITDAALIDEALAALLARHRSAEVDAGYTAYDKHPVEEPDEWGDLASWRRAAGAS' A
#
# COMPACT_ATOMS: atom_id res chain seq x y z
N MET A 1 21.52 -1.78 18.16
CA MET A 1 21.37 -2.73 17.03
C MET A 1 20.64 -3.93 17.58
N ASP A 2 19.48 -4.26 17.01
CA ASP A 2 18.78 -5.50 17.36
C ASP A 2 19.49 -6.66 16.66
N ALA A 3 20.26 -7.43 17.43
CA ALA A 3 21.06 -8.52 16.90
C ALA A 3 20.21 -9.71 16.44
N GLU A 4 19.04 -9.93 17.05
CA GLU A 4 18.13 -11.00 16.67
C GLU A 4 17.43 -10.69 15.34
N LEU A 5 17.07 -9.42 15.13
CA LEU A 5 16.53 -8.96 13.84
C LEU A 5 17.54 -9.14 12.71
N LEU A 6 18.79 -8.74 12.93
CA LEU A 6 19.85 -8.88 11.92
C LEU A 6 20.19 -10.34 11.63
N ASP A 7 20.26 -11.19 12.67
CA ASP A 7 20.51 -12.62 12.48
C ASP A 7 19.37 -13.31 11.73
N SER A 8 18.12 -12.95 12.03
CA SER A 8 16.95 -13.44 11.30
C SER A 8 16.97 -13.02 9.83
N ALA A 9 17.34 -11.77 9.54
CA ALA A 9 17.47 -11.26 8.18
C ALA A 9 18.57 -12.00 7.39
N ARG A 10 19.73 -12.26 8.01
CA ARG A 10 20.82 -13.05 7.40
C ARG A 10 20.40 -14.49 7.09
N ARG A 11 19.65 -15.13 8.00
CA ARG A 11 19.13 -16.49 7.78
C ARG A 11 18.15 -16.53 6.61
N LEU A 12 17.27 -15.53 6.50
CA LEU A 12 16.29 -15.44 5.42
C LEU A 12 16.93 -15.11 4.07
N ARG A 13 18.00 -14.31 4.06
CA ARG A 13 18.73 -13.90 2.85
C ARG A 13 20.15 -14.44 2.90
N SER A 14 20.28 -15.75 2.87
CA SER A 14 21.59 -16.41 2.82
C SER A 14 22.37 -16.00 1.57
N GLY A 15 23.66 -15.69 1.73
CA GLY A 15 24.57 -15.44 0.61
C GLY A 15 24.71 -13.98 0.17
N ILE A 16 24.06 -13.03 0.85
CA ILE A 16 24.29 -11.60 0.63
C ILE A 16 25.00 -10.96 1.84
N THR A 17 25.65 -9.82 1.61
CA THR A 17 26.34 -9.07 2.66
C THR A 17 25.35 -8.26 3.50
N ASP A 18 25.76 -7.87 4.70
CA ASP A 18 24.97 -6.97 5.55
C ASP A 18 24.70 -5.61 4.87
N ALA A 19 25.64 -5.13 4.05
CA ALA A 19 25.44 -3.90 3.27
C ALA A 19 24.29 -4.07 2.27
N ALA A 20 24.24 -5.20 1.54
CA ALA A 20 23.14 -5.49 0.64
C ALA A 20 21.79 -5.65 1.37
N LEU A 21 21.79 -6.24 2.57
CA LEU A 21 20.61 -6.29 3.43
C LEU A 21 20.10 -4.89 3.83
N ILE A 22 21.02 -3.98 4.16
CA ILE A 22 20.68 -2.60 4.50
C ILE A 22 20.12 -1.87 3.27
N ASP A 23 20.73 -2.03 2.10
CA ASP A 23 20.25 -1.42 0.86
C ASP A 23 18.82 -1.89 0.53
N GLU A 24 18.54 -3.18 0.70
CA GLU A 24 17.18 -3.72 0.51
C GLU A 24 16.17 -3.17 1.52
N ALA A 25 16.56 -3.07 2.80
CA ALA A 25 15.70 -2.50 3.83
C ALA A 25 15.38 -1.03 3.55
N LEU A 26 16.36 -0.25 3.10
CA LEU A 26 16.18 1.15 2.70
C LEU A 26 15.29 1.28 1.47
N ALA A 27 15.50 0.44 0.45
CA ALA A 27 14.66 0.41 -0.74
C ALA A 27 13.20 0.07 -0.39
N ALA A 28 12.97 -0.92 0.46
CA ALA A 28 11.64 -1.29 0.93
C ALA A 28 10.97 -0.18 1.74
N LEU A 29 11.72 0.50 2.61
CA LEU A 29 11.23 1.65 3.38
C LEU A 29 10.77 2.79 2.46
N LEU A 30 11.58 3.14 1.46
CA LEU A 30 11.25 4.20 0.50
C LEU A 30 10.04 3.83 -0.37
N ALA A 31 9.94 2.57 -0.80
CA ALA A 31 8.79 2.10 -1.56
C ALA A 31 7.49 2.20 -0.73
N ARG A 32 7.53 1.76 0.54
CA ARG A 32 6.40 1.88 1.46
C ARG A 32 6.03 3.33 1.74
N HIS A 33 7.02 4.21 1.91
CA HIS A 33 6.76 5.64 2.11
C HIS A 33 6.04 6.25 0.92
N ARG A 34 6.53 6.00 -0.30
CA ARG A 34 5.89 6.48 -1.53
C ARG A 34 4.46 5.93 -1.69
N SER A 35 4.23 4.66 -1.37
CA SER A 35 2.88 4.08 -1.39
C SER A 35 1.97 4.81 -0.41
N ALA A 36 2.43 5.06 0.82
CA ALA A 36 1.66 5.76 1.83
C ALA A 36 1.37 7.22 1.44
N GLU A 37 2.28 7.90 0.73
CA GLU A 37 2.02 9.24 0.18
C GLU A 37 0.92 9.22 -0.89
N VAL A 38 0.91 8.18 -1.74
CA VAL A 38 -0.15 7.97 -2.74
C VAL A 38 -1.49 7.71 -2.05
N ASP A 39 -1.52 6.78 -1.09
CA ASP A 39 -2.74 6.44 -0.34
C ASP A 39 -3.27 7.65 0.44
N ALA A 40 -2.38 8.46 1.03
CA ALA A 40 -2.73 9.70 1.72
C ALA A 40 -3.36 10.74 0.79
N GLY A 41 -2.93 10.80 -0.48
CA GLY A 41 -3.53 11.65 -1.50
C GLY A 41 -4.99 11.30 -1.79
N TYR A 42 -5.36 10.02 -1.65
CA TYR A 42 -6.72 9.53 -1.89
C TYR A 42 -7.62 9.56 -0.65
N THR A 43 -7.09 9.79 0.56
CA THR A 43 -7.89 9.92 1.79
C THR A 43 -8.87 11.10 1.75
N ALA A 44 -8.67 12.06 0.83
CA ALA A 44 -9.63 13.11 0.54
C ALA A 44 -10.98 12.56 0.06
N TYR A 45 -10.97 11.41 -0.64
CA TYR A 45 -12.16 10.75 -1.17
C TYR A 45 -12.87 9.84 -0.15
N ASP A 46 -12.24 9.49 0.98
CA ASP A 46 -12.91 8.77 2.08
C ASP A 46 -14.06 9.57 2.70
N LYS A 47 -14.10 10.89 2.44
CA LYS A 47 -15.15 11.80 2.94
C LYS A 47 -16.46 11.68 2.18
N HIS A 48 -16.46 11.05 1.01
CA HIS A 48 -17.64 10.87 0.17
C HIS A 48 -17.93 9.37 0.05
N PRO A 49 -18.85 8.83 0.89
CA PRO A 49 -19.24 7.43 0.79
C PRO A 49 -19.79 7.12 -0.61
N VAL A 50 -19.59 5.89 -1.09
CA VAL A 50 -19.92 5.50 -2.47
C VAL A 50 -21.43 5.58 -2.76
N GLU A 51 -22.23 5.60 -1.70
CA GLU A 51 -23.68 5.69 -1.68
C GLU A 51 -24.19 7.15 -1.62
N GLU A 52 -23.30 8.14 -1.48
CA GLU A 52 -23.69 9.55 -1.54
C GLU A 52 -24.13 9.89 -2.97
N PRO A 53 -25.37 10.36 -3.19
CA PRO A 53 -25.83 10.72 -4.52
C PRO A 53 -25.14 12.00 -4.97
N ASP A 54 -24.44 11.95 -6.11
CA ASP A 54 -23.85 13.13 -6.75
C ASP A 54 -24.68 13.60 -7.96
N GLU A 55 -24.14 14.55 -8.72
CA GLU A 55 -24.78 15.09 -9.94
C GLU A 55 -24.99 14.03 -11.05
N TRP A 56 -24.36 12.86 -10.92
CA TRP A 56 -24.47 11.72 -11.83
C TRP A 56 -25.24 10.54 -11.22
N GLY A 57 -25.64 10.61 -9.94
CA GLY A 57 -26.50 9.64 -9.25
C GLY A 57 -25.76 8.78 -8.22
N ASP A 58 -26.36 7.64 -7.83
CA ASP A 58 -25.75 6.69 -6.88
C ASP A 58 -24.99 5.57 -7.61
N LEU A 59 -23.74 5.35 -7.22
CA LEU A 59 -22.85 4.35 -7.82
C LEU A 59 -23.35 2.91 -7.62
N ALA A 60 -24.08 2.62 -6.55
CA ALA A 60 -24.67 1.30 -6.34
C ALA A 60 -25.78 0.99 -7.36
N SER A 61 -26.54 2.01 -7.77
CA SER A 61 -27.54 1.92 -8.82
C SER A 61 -26.91 1.67 -10.20
N TRP A 62 -25.79 2.34 -10.50
CA TRP A 62 -25.04 2.10 -11.73
C TRP A 62 -24.47 0.67 -11.79
N ARG A 63 -23.86 0.19 -10.70
CA ARG A 63 -23.31 -1.18 -10.62
C ARG A 63 -24.39 -2.25 -10.86
N ARG A 64 -25.59 -2.07 -10.29
CA ARG A 64 -26.73 -2.99 -10.51
C ARG A 64 -27.18 -3.01 -11.98
N ALA A 65 -27.24 -1.85 -12.63
CA ALA A 65 -27.63 -1.76 -14.04
C ALA A 65 -26.58 -2.41 -14.98
N ALA A 66 -25.29 -2.20 -14.71
CA ALA A 66 -24.21 -2.76 -15.52
C ALA A 66 -24.10 -4.29 -15.41
N GLY A 67 -24.38 -4.87 -14.23
CA GLY A 67 -24.32 -6.32 -14.00
C GLY A 67 -25.55 -7.11 -14.45
N ALA A 68 -26.61 -6.44 -14.93
CA ALA A 68 -27.85 -7.07 -15.39
C ALA A 68 -27.90 -7.30 -16.91
N SER A 69 -26.79 -7.09 -17.63
CA SER A 69 -26.65 -7.34 -19.08
C SER A 69 -26.07 -8.73 -19.39
#